data_AF-A0A1V5DS74-F1
#
_entry.id   AF-A0A1V5DS74-F1
#
_cell.length_a   1.000
_cell.length_b   1.000
_cell.length_c   1.000
_cell.angle_alpha   90.00
_cell.angle_beta   90.00
_cell.angle_gamma   90.00
#
_symmetry.space_group_name_H-M   'P 1'
#
loop_
_entity.id
_entity.type
_entity.pdbx_description
1 polymer ?
#
loop_
_entity_poly.entity_id
_entity_poly.type
_entity_poly.pdbx_seq_one_letter_code
_entity_poly.pdbx_strand_id
1 'polypeptide(L)' 'MEGFWSWAKERLIKHHGVSKEQFPLYLKELEFRYNNRNADLFDQVATFLCDLVPKRD' A
#
# COMPACT_ATOMS: atom_id res chain seq x y z
N MET A 1 7.67 17.09 -11.52
CA MET A 1 7.96 15.76 -10.94
C MET A 1 6.84 15.45 -9.98
N GLU A 2 5.83 14.68 -10.39
CA GLU A 2 4.79 14.23 -9.48
C GLU A 2 5.37 13.10 -8.63
N GLY A 3 5.81 13.44 -7.42
CA GLY A 3 6.31 12.47 -6.46
C GLY A 3 5.17 11.71 -5.77
N PHE A 4 5.57 10.78 -4.89
CA PHE A 4 4.67 9.99 -4.06
C PHE A 4 3.55 10.83 -3.41
N TRP A 5 3.89 12.01 -2.87
CA TRP A 5 2.93 12.85 -2.15
C TRP A 5 1.82 13.44 -3.03
N SER A 6 2.12 13.82 -4.27
CA SER A 6 1.08 14.28 -5.21
C SER A 6 0.13 13.13 -5.55
N TRP A 7 0.71 11.96 -5.86
CA TRP A 7 -0.03 10.74 -6.19
C TRP A 7 -0.91 10.21 -5.04
N ALA A 8 -0.41 10.28 -3.80
CA ALA A 8 -1.13 9.84 -2.61
C ALA A 8 -2.26 10.81 -2.26
N LYS A 9 -2.02 12.13 -2.35
CA LYS A 9 -3.00 13.17 -2.06
C LYS A 9 -4.26 13.04 -2.92
N GLU A 10 -4.11 12.84 -4.23
CA GLU A 10 -5.24 12.65 -5.15
C GLU A 10 -6.14 11.47 -4.79
N ARG A 11 -5.57 10.41 -4.21
CA ARG A 11 -6.32 9.23 -3.77
C ARG A 11 -7.02 9.47 -2.44
N LEU A 12 -6.31 10.05 -1.48
CA LEU A 12 -6.84 10.35 -0.15
C LEU A 12 -8.02 11.34 -0.19
N ILE A 13 -7.98 12.33 -1.09
CA ILE A 13 -9.06 13.33 -1.23
C ILE A 13 -10.39 12.70 -1.66
N LYS A 14 -10.37 11.60 -2.42
CA LYS A 14 -11.59 10.89 -2.87
C LYS A 14 -12.38 10.27 -1.72
N HIS A 15 -11.75 10.07 -0.57
CA HIS A 15 -12.41 9.51 0.62
C HIS A 15 -13.12 10.56 1.48
N HIS A 16 -13.13 11.85 1.08
CA HIS A 16 -13.71 12.96 1.85
C HIS A 16 -13.12 13.10 3.27
N GLY A 17 -11.88 12.66 3.44
CA GLY A 17 -11.20 12.56 4.73
C GLY A 17 -10.93 11.12 5.12
N VAL A 18 -9.88 10.94 5.92
CA VAL A 18 -9.51 9.66 6.53
C VAL A 18 -9.42 9.93 8.02
N SER A 19 -9.89 8.99 8.86
CA SER A 19 -9.75 9.16 10.31
C SER A 19 -8.27 9.25 10.68
N LYS A 20 -7.94 10.01 11.73
CA LYS A 20 -6.54 10.21 12.15
C LYS A 20 -5.89 8.88 12.53
N GLU A 21 -6.68 7.97 13.08
CA GLU A 21 -6.26 6.64 13.53
C GLU A 21 -5.93 5.74 12.35
N GLN A 22 -6.69 5.85 11.25
CA GLN A 22 -6.50 5.04 10.06
C GLN A 22 -5.50 5.63 9.07
N PHE A 23 -5.26 6.95 9.12
CA PHE A 23 -4.39 7.65 8.18
C PHE A 23 -3.00 7.01 8.01
N PRO A 24 -2.29 6.57 9.07
CA PRO A 24 -1.01 5.88 8.91
C PRO A 24 -1.11 4.58 8.10
N LEU A 25 -2.19 3.82 8.25
CA LEU A 25 -2.40 2.56 7.52
C LEU A 25 -2.63 2.83 6.03
N TYR A 26 -3.52 3.77 5.69
CA TYR A 26 -3.74 4.19 4.31
C TYR A 26 -2.47 4.73 3.65
N LEU A 27 -1.67 5.50 4.39
CA LEU A 27 -0.44 6.06 3.85
C LEU A 27 0.59 4.96 3.55
N LYS A 28 0.74 3.96 4.42
CA LYS A 28 1.61 2.80 4.20
C LYS A 28 1.14 1.93 3.04
N GLU A 29 -0.17 1.72 2.90
CA GLU A 29 -0.73 1.02 1.75
C GLU A 29 -0.43 1.77 0.43
N LEU A 30 -0.62 3.09 0.42
CA LEU A 30 -0.33 3.92 -0.74
C LEU A 30 1.16 3.92 -1.09
N GLU A 31 2.06 3.96 -0.09
CA GLU A 31 3.49 3.83 -0.30
C GLU A 31 3.82 2.49 -0.95
N PHE A 32 3.27 1.39 -0.44
CA PHE A 32 3.47 0.05 -1.00
C PHE A 32 3.01 -0.02 -2.46
N ARG A 33 1.79 0.46 -2.75
CA ARG A 33 1.24 0.52 -4.11
C ARG A 33 2.09 1.40 -5.03
N TYR A 34 2.58 2.55 -4.55
CA TYR A 34 3.40 3.46 -5.34
C TYR A 34 4.75 2.82 -5.69
N ASN A 35 5.42 2.20 -4.71
CA ASN A 35 6.73 1.55 -4.91
C ASN A 35 6.62 0.36 -5.86
N ASN A 36 5.49 -0.35 -5.87
CA ASN A 36 5.24 -1.54 -6.68
C ASN A 36 4.33 -1.30 -7.89
N ARG A 37 4.12 -0.04 -8.29
CA ARG A 37 3.12 0.36 -9.33
C ARG A 37 3.33 -0.25 -10.73
N ASN A 38 4.50 -0.82 -10.99
CA ASN A 38 4.86 -1.45 -12.27
C ASN A 38 4.93 -2.98 -12.19
N ALA A 39 4.51 -3.57 -11.06
CA ALA A 39 4.56 -5.00 -10.81
C ALA A 39 3.16 -5.53 -10.50
N ASP A 40 2.96 -6.84 -10.64
CA ASP A 40 1.75 -7.49 -10.18
C ASP A 40 1.73 -7.47 -8.65
N LEU A 41 0.71 -6.80 -8.08
CA LEU A 41 0.54 -6.70 -6.64
C LEU A 41 0.02 -8.00 -6.04
N PHE A 42 -0.73 -8.80 -6.80
CA PHE A 42 -1.32 -10.04 -6.30
C PHE A 42 -0.21 -11.02 -5.92
N ASP A 43 0.74 -11.27 -6.82
CA ASP A 43 1.85 -12.19 -6.59
C ASP A 43 2.72 -11.77 -5.40
N GLN A 44 2.98 -10.46 -5.26
CA GLN A 44 3.76 -9.94 -4.15
C GLN A 44 3.05 -10.11 -2.80
N VAL A 45 1.77 -9.75 -2.73
CA VAL A 45 0.99 -9.89 -1.49
C VAL A 45 0.82 -11.36 -1.13
N ALA A 46 0.56 -12.22 -2.13
CA ALA A 46 0.48 -13.67 -1.92
C ALA A 46 1.79 -14.24 -1.36
N THR A 47 2.93 -13.81 -1.89
CA THR A 47 4.25 -14.20 -1.37
C THR A 47 4.42 -13.79 0.08
N PHE A 48 4.16 -12.53 0.44
CA PHE A 48 4.29 -12.08 1.83
C PHE A 48 3.33 -12.77 2.80
N LEU A 49 2.12 -13.09 2.35
CA LEU A 49 1.16 -13.86 3.15
C LEU A 49 1.67 -15.29 3.41
N CYS A 50 2.25 -15.93 2.40
CA CYS A 50 2.84 -17.25 2.54
C CYS A 50 4.13 -17.24 3.38
N ASP A 51 4.92 -16.16 3.36
CA ASP A 51 6.14 -16.03 4.18
C ASP A 51 5.85 -16.04 5.69
N LEU A 52 4.62 -15.71 6.10
CA LEU A 52 4.18 -15.82 7.49
C LEU A 52 3.86 -17.27 7.91
N VAL A 53 3.75 -18.19 6.95
CA VAL A 53 3.49 -19.61 7.22
C VAL A 53 4.82 -20.28 7.58
N PRO A 54 4.92 -20.93 8.76
CA PRO A 54 6.13 -21.66 9.13
C PRO A 54 6.43 -22.74 8.10
N LYS A 55 7.68 -22.81 7.63
CA LYS A 55 8.13 -23.89 6.76
C LYS A 55 8.02 -25.20 7.56
N ARG A 56 7.37 -26.21 6.98
CA ARG A 56 7.41 -27.56 7.52
C ARG A 56 8.77 -28.17 7.21
N ASP A 57 9.43 -28.66 8.24
CA ASP A 57 10.61 -29.52 8.14
C ASP A 57 10.28 -30.85 7.43
#